data_AF-A0A950CYJ1-F1
#
_entry.id   AF-A0A950CYJ1-F1
#
_cell.length_a   1.000
_cell.length_b   1.000
_cell.length_c   1.000
_cell.angle_alpha   90.00
_cell.angle_beta   90.00
_cell.angle_gamma   90.00
#
_symmetry.space_group_name_H-M   'P 1'
#
loop_
_entity.id
_entity.type
_entity.pdbx_description
1 polymer ?
#
loop_
_entity_poly.entity_id
_entity_poly.type
_entity_poly.pdbx_seq_one_letter_code
_entity_poly.pdbx_strand_id
1 'polypeptide(L)' 'MVTTVDSGTRASAPEQRFLLRGVGWEGYETMLKLVGDRRIRITYDRGDLELMSPSLEHE' A
#
# COMPACT_ATOMS: atom_id res chain seq x y z
N MET A 1 25.70 27.05 3.15
CA MET A 1 24.36 27.68 3.09
C MET A 1 23.84 27.46 1.68
N VAL A 2 22.94 26.49 1.49
CA VAL A 2 22.17 26.34 0.25
C VAL A 2 20.73 26.17 0.69
N THR A 3 19.94 27.20 0.41
CA THR A 3 18.50 27.21 0.55
C THR A 3 17.95 27.00 -0.86
N THR A 4 17.33 25.87 -1.10
CA THR A 4 16.40 25.74 -2.23
C THR A 4 15.04 25.47 -1.64
N VAL A 5 14.20 26.50 -1.67
CA VAL A 5 12.77 26.41 -1.44
C VAL A 5 12.15 25.81 -2.70
N ASP A 6 11.57 24.62 -2.58
CA ASP A 6 10.70 24.05 -3.61
C ASP A 6 9.26 24.45 -3.31
N SER A 7 8.63 25.09 -4.29
CA SER A 7 7.35 25.75 -4.18
C SER A 7 6.23 24.82 -4.66
N GLY A 8 5.37 24.39 -3.74
CA GLY A 8 3.94 24.21 -3.95
C GLY A 8 3.48 23.33 -5.12
N THR A 9 3.67 22.02 -4.99
CA THR A 9 2.72 21.03 -5.54
C THR A 9 2.07 20.35 -4.33
N ARG A 10 0.75 20.40 -4.18
CA ARG A 10 0.04 19.48 -3.26
C ARG A 10 0.25 18.08 -3.83
N ALA A 11 1.34 17.44 -3.43
CA ALA A 11 1.61 16.07 -3.78
C ALA A 11 0.63 15.21 -2.99
N SER A 12 -0.41 14.73 -3.67
CA SER A 12 -1.14 13.54 -3.24
C SER A 12 -0.11 12.51 -2.83
N ALA A 13 -0.14 12.08 -1.55
CA ALA A 13 0.84 11.11 -1.09
C ALA A 13 0.78 9.91 -2.06
N PRO A 14 1.89 9.43 -2.61
CA PRO A 14 1.86 8.38 -3.62
C PRO A 14 1.19 7.14 -3.03
N GLU A 15 0.31 6.49 -3.81
CA GLU A 15 -0.30 5.22 -3.44
C GLU A 15 0.78 4.23 -3.00
N GLN A 16 0.63 3.64 -1.82
CA GLN A 16 1.63 2.72 -1.28
C GLN A 16 1.29 1.31 -1.74
N ARG A 17 2.25 0.65 -2.40
CA ARG A 17 2.10 -0.69 -2.94
C ARG A 17 3.23 -1.60 -2.48
N PHE A 18 2.87 -2.78 -1.99
CA PHE A 18 3.80 -3.81 -1.55
C PHE A 18 3.49 -5.13 -2.24
N LEU A 19 4.54 -5.86 -2.64
CA LEU A 19 4.41 -7.15 -3.30
C LEU A 19 5.22 -8.20 -2.55
N LEU A 20 4.55 -9.24 -2.11
CA LEU A 20 5.12 -10.40 -1.42
C LEU A 20 5.01 -11.60 -2.35
N ARG A 21 6.13 -12.30 -2.56
CA ARG A 21 6.23 -13.45 -3.47
C ARG A 21 6.32 -14.75 -2.65
N GLY A 22 5.80 -15.84 -3.20
CA GLY A 22 5.86 -17.16 -2.56
C GLY A 22 4.94 -17.30 -1.34
N VAL A 23 3.88 -16.49 -1.27
CA VAL A 23 2.90 -16.55 -0.18
C VAL A 23 1.95 -17.72 -0.40
N GLY A 24 1.98 -18.71 0.49
CA GLY A 24 1.00 -19.80 0.49
C GLY A 24 -0.39 -19.31 0.90
N TRP A 25 -1.41 -20.14 0.69
CA TRP A 25 -2.80 -19.83 1.01
C TRP A 25 -3.01 -19.36 2.46
N GLU A 26 -2.38 -20.05 3.42
CA GLU A 26 -2.44 -19.69 4.85
C GLU A 26 -1.88 -18.29 5.13
N GLY A 27 -0.81 -17.91 4.41
CA GLY A 27 -0.22 -16.57 4.52
C GLY A 27 -1.16 -15.48 4.01
N TYR A 28 -1.89 -15.76 2.93
CA TYR A 28 -2.95 -14.89 2.43
C TYR A 28 -4.09 -14.72 3.45
N GLU A 29 -4.62 -15.82 4.00
CA GLU A 29 -5.68 -15.78 5.00
C GLU A 29 -5.25 -15.04 6.28
N THR A 30 -3.99 -15.21 6.69
CA THR A 30 -3.41 -14.45 7.80
C THR A 30 -3.37 -12.96 7.49
N MET A 31 -2.97 -12.59 6.27
CA MET A 31 -2.94 -11.18 5.87
C MET A 31 -4.35 -10.56 5.83
N LEU A 32 -5.36 -11.29 5.35
CA LEU A 32 -6.75 -10.83 5.41
C LEU A 32 -7.19 -10.51 6.84
N LYS A 33 -6.87 -11.39 7.80
CA LYS A 33 -7.19 -11.17 9.23
C LYS A 33 -6.45 -9.97 9.81
N LEU A 34 -5.18 -9.77 9.44
CA LEU A 34 -4.36 -8.66 9.92
C LEU A 34 -4.82 -7.31 9.36
N VAL A 35 -5.18 -7.27 8.08
CA VAL A 35 -5.72 -6.05 7.46
C VAL A 35 -7.08 -5.70 8.05
N GLY A 36 -7.94 -6.69 8.28
CA GLY A 36 -9.28 -6.49 8.83
C GLY A 36 -10.07 -5.47 8.01
N ASP A 37 -10.69 -4.50 8.69
CA ASP A 37 -11.55 -3.49 8.05
C ASP A 37 -10.80 -2.24 7.55
N ARG A 38 -9.46 -2.29 7.50
CA ARG A 38 -8.67 -1.17 6.96
C ARG A 38 -8.94 -1.02 5.47
N ARG A 39 -8.82 0.21 4.97
CA ARG A 39 -8.94 0.53 3.55
C ARG A 39 -7.68 0.11 2.77
N ILE A 40 -7.25 -1.13 2.92
CA ILE A 40 -6.11 -1.72 2.20
C ILE A 40 -6.68 -2.76 1.25
N ARG A 41 -6.39 -2.61 -0.04
CA ARG A 41 -6.74 -3.59 -1.05
C ARG A 41 -5.70 -4.71 -1.05
N ILE A 42 -6.17 -5.96 -1.00
CA ILE A 42 -5.33 -7.15 -1.14
C ILE A 42 -5.68 -7.87 -2.44
N THR A 43 -4.67 -8.27 -3.21
CA THR A 43 -4.81 -9.12 -4.39
C THR A 43 -3.92 -10.35 -4.24
N TYR A 44 -4.43 -11.55 -4.56
CA TYR A 44 -3.65 -12.79 -4.54
C TYR A 44 -3.69 -13.48 -5.91
N ASP A 45 -2.53 -13.80 -6.48
CA ASP A 45 -2.38 -14.61 -7.71
C ASP A 45 -1.26 -15.64 -7.54
N ARG A 46 -1.62 -16.93 -7.40
CA ARG A 46 -0.70 -18.09 -7.45
C ARG A 46 0.61 -17.92 -6.65
N GLY A 47 0.54 -17.31 -5.47
CA GLY A 47 1.70 -17.09 -4.60
C GLY A 47 2.17 -15.63 -4.53
N ASP A 48 1.63 -14.76 -5.37
CA ASP A 48 1.89 -13.33 -5.34
C ASP A 48 0.79 -12.63 -4.56
N LEU A 49 1.18 -11.95 -3.48
CA LEU A 49 0.31 -11.17 -2.65
C LEU A 49 0.66 -9.69 -2.78
N GLU A 50 -0.25 -8.92 -3.38
CA GLU A 50 -0.12 -7.47 -3.51
C GLU A 50 -1.00 -6.77 -2.46
N LEU A 51 -0.43 -5.78 -1.78
CA LEU A 51 -1.14 -4.89 -0.88
C LEU A 51 -1.05 -3.47 -1.45
N MET A 52 -2.21 -2.82 -1.59
CA MET A 52 -2.28 -1.43 -2.03
C MET A 52 -3.09 -0.62 -1.01
N SER A 53 -2.48 0.44 -0.49
CA SER A 53 -3.17 1.46 0.29
C SER A 53 -3.43 2.67 -0.62
N PRO A 54 -4.69 3.03 -0.87
CA PRO A 54 -5.01 4.28 -1.51
C PRO A 54 -4.50 5.43 -0.64
N SER A 55 -4.05 6.50 -1.27
CA SER A 55 -3.66 7.71 -0.56
C SER A 55 -4.83 8.27 0.23
N LEU A 56 -4.59 8.64 1.48
CA LEU A 56 -5.53 9.35 2.36
C LEU A 56 -5.61 10.84 1.97
N GLU A 57 -5.75 11.17 0.69
CA GLU A 57 -6.18 12.51 0.33
C GLU A 57 -7.63 12.69 0.77
N HIS A 58 -7.80 13.13 2.01
CA HIS A 58 -8.97 13.86 2.43
C HIS A 58 -8.86 15.27 1.84
N GLU A 59 -9.88 15.67 1.07
CA GLU A 59 -10.07 17.05 0.58
C GLU A 59 -10.39 18.02 1.74
#